data_AF-A0A2S5LJ19-F1
#
_entry.id   AF-A0A2S5LJ19-F1
#
_cell.length_a   1.000
_cell.length_b   1.000
_cell.length_c   1.000
_cell.angle_alpha   90.00
_cell.angle_beta   90.00
_cell.angle_gamma   90.00
#
_symmetry.space_group_name_H-M   'P 1'
#
loop_
_entity.id
_entity.type
_entity.pdbx_description
1 polymer ?
#
loop_
_entity_poly.entity_id
_entity_poly.type
_entity_poly.pdbx_seq_one_letter_code
_entity_poly.pdbx_strand_id
1 'polypeptide(L)'
;EPEFLWRTLEATGCGWLCDVANMHVNATNFGADLERDFERWPWDRLVQIHYAGGRERDGLLIDSHDAATSDAVWRLYDRVIARAPVKAVILERDEKIPPFDELIDEVARARRTLVENGRWR
;
A
#
# COMPACT_ATOMS: atom_id res chain seq x y z
N GLU A 1 -11.66 -5.44 9.83
CA GLU A 1 -11.24 -5.79 8.45
C GLU A 1 -10.37 -7.05 8.37
N PRO A 2 -9.29 -7.24 9.15
CA PRO A 2 -8.38 -8.39 8.97
C PRO A 2 -9.06 -9.77 9.06
N GLU A 3 -10.00 -9.93 9.99
CA GLU A 3 -10.76 -11.19 10.16
C GLU A 3 -11.59 -11.55 8.92
N PHE A 4 -12.27 -10.57 8.33
CA PHE A 4 -13.05 -10.77 7.10
C PHE A 4 -12.17 -11.24 5.94
N LEU A 5 -11.00 -10.60 5.80
CA LEU A 5 -10.04 -10.96 4.77
C LEU A 5 -9.47 -12.37 5.00
N TRP A 6 -9.09 -12.72 6.23
CA TRP A 6 -8.65 -14.08 6.57
C TRP A 6 -9.67 -15.14 6.15
N ARG A 7 -10.92 -14.99 6.58
CA ARG A 7 -11.99 -15.95 6.26
C ARG A 7 -12.23 -16.06 4.75
N THR A 8 -12.14 -14.94 4.03
CA THR A 8 -12.25 -14.93 2.57
C THR A 8 -11.11 -15.72 1.92
N LEU A 9 -9.85 -15.45 2.31
CA LEU A 9 -8.68 -16.13 1.75
C LEU A 9 -8.64 -17.62 2.11
N GLU A 10 -9.09 -18.00 3.30
CA GLU A 10 -9.22 -19.40 3.69
C GLU A 10 -10.27 -20.15 2.87
N ALA A 11 -11.44 -19.53 2.66
CA ALA A 11 -12.53 -20.15 1.92
C ALA A 11 -12.24 -20.33 0.43
N THR A 12 -11.46 -19.42 -0.18
CA THR A 12 -11.18 -19.43 -1.62
C THR A 12 -9.81 -19.99 -1.99
N GLY A 13 -8.87 -19.98 -1.04
CA GLY A 13 -7.46 -20.31 -1.30
C GLY A 13 -6.72 -19.25 -2.12
N CYS A 14 -7.31 -18.09 -2.41
CA CYS A 14 -6.65 -17.05 -3.19
C CYS A 14 -5.62 -16.27 -2.35
N GLY A 15 -4.71 -15.58 -3.05
CA GLY A 15 -3.94 -14.49 -2.47
C GLY A 15 -4.75 -13.20 -2.44
N TRP A 16 -4.15 -12.12 -1.95
CA TRP A 16 -4.79 -10.80 -1.95
C TRP A 16 -3.85 -9.71 -2.47
N LEU A 17 -4.48 -8.58 -2.79
CA LEU A 17 -3.84 -7.33 -3.14
C LEU A 17 -4.10 -6.34 -2.00
N CYS A 18 -3.07 -5.61 -1.59
CA CYS A 18 -3.17 -4.56 -0.59
C CYS A 18 -2.90 -3.21 -1.25
N ASP A 19 -3.91 -2.36 -1.29
CA ASP A 19 -3.69 -0.94 -1.51
C ASP A 19 -3.27 -0.30 -0.18
N VAL A 20 -1.99 0.05 -0.07
CA VAL A 20 -1.44 0.65 1.15
C VAL A 20 -1.84 2.12 1.31
N ALA A 21 -2.18 2.83 0.22
CA ALA A 21 -2.70 4.18 0.29
C ALA A 21 -4.12 4.15 0.86
N ASN A 22 -4.98 3.29 0.31
CA ASN A 22 -6.35 3.12 0.80
C ASN A 22 -6.38 2.65 2.26
N MET A 23 -5.51 1.70 2.62
CA MET A 23 -5.39 1.23 4.01
C MET A 23 -5.03 2.38 4.96
N HIS A 24 -4.07 3.24 4.59
CA HIS A 24 -3.69 4.41 5.38
C HIS A 24 -4.82 5.45 5.48
N VAL A 25 -5.49 5.74 4.36
CA VAL A 25 -6.63 6.67 4.30
C VAL A 25 -7.76 6.22 5.20
N ASN A 26 -8.18 4.95 5.09
CA ASN A 26 -9.26 4.39 5.92
C ASN A 26 -8.88 4.40 7.39
N ALA A 27 -7.65 3.99 7.73
CA ALA A 27 -7.21 3.99 9.11
C ALA A 27 -7.23 5.39 9.73
N THR A 28 -6.75 6.39 8.99
CA THR A 28 -6.74 7.77 9.45
C THR A 28 -8.16 8.30 9.63
N ASN A 29 -9.01 8.14 8.62
CA ASN A 29 -10.37 8.69 8.63
C ASN A 29 -11.28 8.02 9.67
N PHE A 30 -11.11 6.72 9.91
CA PHE A 30 -11.92 5.98 10.89
C PHE A 30 -11.26 5.83 12.26
N GLY A 31 -10.08 6.43 12.47
CA GLY A 31 -9.33 6.34 13.74
C GLY A 31 -8.87 4.91 14.08
N ALA A 32 -8.58 4.08 13.08
CA ALA A 32 -8.04 2.74 13.28
C ALA A 32 -6.53 2.80 13.54
N ASP A 33 -6.06 1.95 14.45
CA ASP A 33 -4.65 1.83 14.79
C ASP A 33 -4.00 0.69 13.99
N LEU A 34 -3.50 1.01 12.80
CA LEU A 34 -2.80 0.04 11.94
C LEU A 34 -1.54 -0.51 12.60
N GLU A 35 -0.87 0.25 13.45
CA GLU A 35 0.35 -0.20 14.11
C GLU A 35 0.05 -1.33 15.08
N ARG A 36 -1.01 -1.16 15.88
CA ARG A 36 -1.51 -2.18 16.81
C ARG A 36 -2.07 -3.41 16.10
N ASP A 37 -2.79 -3.22 15.00
CA ASP A 37 -3.45 -4.31 14.29
C ASP A 37 -2.60 -4.93 13.17
N PHE A 38 -1.38 -4.43 12.92
CA PHE A 38 -0.54 -4.83 11.80
C PHE A 38 -0.36 -6.35 11.69
N GLU A 39 -0.02 -7.03 12.79
CA GLU A 39 0.24 -8.47 12.78
C GLU A 39 -1.03 -9.32 12.55
N ARG A 40 -2.22 -8.72 12.59
CA ARG A 40 -3.49 -9.43 12.36
C ARG A 40 -3.78 -9.65 10.88
N TRP A 41 -3.11 -8.91 9.99
CA TRP A 41 -3.32 -9.00 8.55
C TRP A 41 -2.61 -10.22 7.94
N PRO A 42 -3.18 -10.85 6.90
CA PRO A 42 -2.64 -12.06 6.27
C PRO A 42 -1.46 -11.79 5.33
N TRP A 43 -0.40 -11.15 5.82
CA TRP A 43 0.75 -10.71 5.01
C TRP A 43 1.43 -11.84 4.23
N ASP A 44 1.44 -13.06 4.78
CA ASP A 44 2.01 -14.24 4.11
C ASP A 44 1.27 -14.65 2.83
N ARG A 45 0.03 -14.16 2.65
CA ARG A 45 -0.80 -14.39 1.44
C ARG A 45 -0.86 -13.17 0.51
N LEU A 46 -0.16 -12.10 0.83
CA LEU A 46 -0.15 -10.89 0.03
C LEU A 46 0.67 -11.11 -1.25
N VAL A 47 0.04 -10.89 -2.40
CA VAL A 47 0.65 -11.13 -3.71
C VAL A 47 1.04 -9.82 -4.39
N GLN A 48 0.25 -8.78 -4.20
CA GLN A 48 0.40 -7.52 -4.92
C GLN A 48 0.15 -6.32 -4.01
N ILE A 49 0.89 -5.24 -4.22
CA ILE A 49 0.66 -3.96 -3.56
C ILE A 49 0.31 -2.89 -4.58
N HIS A 50 -0.66 -2.06 -4.22
CA HIS A 50 -0.92 -0.77 -4.86
C HIS A 50 -0.55 0.35 -3.90
N TYR A 51 0.02 1.42 -4.45
CA TYR A 51 0.34 2.62 -3.70
C TYR A 51 0.09 3.85 -4.56
N ALA A 52 -0.30 4.93 -3.91
CA ALA A 52 -0.63 6.20 -4.52
C ALA A 52 -0.41 7.33 -3.50
N GLY A 53 -0.46 8.57 -3.96
CA GLY A 53 -0.74 9.69 -3.07
C GLY A 53 -2.19 10.13 -3.16
N GLY A 54 -2.56 10.95 -2.19
CA GLY A 54 -3.90 11.50 -2.06
C GLY A 54 -3.84 12.91 -1.49
N ARG A 55 -5.02 13.48 -1.24
CA ARG A 55 -5.15 14.84 -0.73
C ARG A 55 -6.06 14.90 0.47
N GLU A 56 -5.87 15.88 1.33
CA GLU A 56 -6.81 16.18 2.40
C GLU A 56 -7.92 17.11 1.88
N ARG A 57 -9.15 16.86 2.29
CA ARG A 57 -10.29 17.72 2.06
C ARG A 57 -11.24 17.67 3.24
N ASP A 58 -11.57 18.84 3.79
CA ASP A 58 -12.52 18.98 4.90
C ASP A 58 -12.16 18.13 6.13
N GLY A 59 -10.86 17.97 6.41
CA GLY A 59 -10.34 17.16 7.52
C GLY A 59 -10.32 15.65 7.27
N LEU A 60 -10.61 15.21 6.04
CA LEU A 60 -10.57 13.81 5.62
C LEU A 60 -9.49 13.60 4.57
N LEU A 61 -8.76 12.49 4.69
CA LEU A 61 -7.90 12.04 3.61
C LEU A 61 -8.75 11.44 2.49
N ILE A 62 -8.43 11.81 1.26
CA ILE A 62 -9.05 11.31 0.05
C ILE A 62 -8.00 10.56 -0.75
N ASP A 63 -8.30 9.32 -1.07
CA ASP A 63 -7.50 8.45 -1.95
C ASP A 63 -7.73 8.85 -3.41
N SER A 64 -7.20 10.00 -3.79
CA SER A 64 -7.50 10.66 -5.06
C SER A 64 -6.54 10.32 -6.19
N HIS A 65 -5.45 9.62 -5.90
CA HIS A 65 -4.42 9.21 -6.88
C HIS A 65 -3.83 10.38 -7.67
N ASP A 66 -3.92 11.60 -7.14
CA ASP A 66 -3.60 12.85 -7.85
C ASP A 66 -2.38 13.59 -7.26
N ALA A 67 -1.71 12.99 -6.28
CA ALA A 67 -0.57 13.57 -5.57
C ALA A 67 0.53 12.53 -5.36
N ALA A 68 1.76 13.00 -5.12
CA ALA A 68 2.89 12.11 -4.82
C ALA A 68 2.61 11.26 -3.58
N THR A 69 3.13 10.02 -3.57
CA THR A 69 2.97 9.11 -2.43
C THR A 69 3.55 9.75 -1.17
N SER A 70 2.74 9.83 -0.11
CA SER A 70 3.12 10.49 1.13
C SER A 70 4.10 9.64 1.96
N ASP A 71 4.87 10.30 2.84
CA ASP A 71 5.79 9.60 3.75
C ASP A 71 5.07 8.58 4.65
N ALA A 72 3.80 8.82 5.01
CA ALA A 72 3.03 7.90 5.82
C ALA A 72 2.71 6.61 5.06
N VAL A 73 2.34 6.72 3.78
CA VAL A 73 2.13 5.57 2.89
C VAL A 73 3.45 4.85 2.64
N TRP A 74 4.55 5.58 2.41
CA TRP A 74 5.88 4.96 2.25
C TRP A 74 6.32 4.17 3.49
N ARG A 75 6.10 4.68 4.70
CA ARG A 75 6.42 3.95 5.93
C ARG A 75 5.62 2.65 6.05
N LEU A 76 4.32 2.69 5.73
CA LEU A 76 3.48 1.50 5.73
C LEU A 76 3.94 0.52 4.65
N TYR A 77 4.21 1.00 3.44
CA TYR A 77 4.77 0.21 2.34
C TYR A 77 6.05 -0.52 2.75
N ASP A 78 7.03 0.20 3.29
CA ASP A 78 8.32 -0.38 3.71
C ASP A 78 8.11 -1.49 4.76
N ARG A 79 7.21 -1.27 5.73
CA ARG A 79 6.87 -2.26 6.75
C ARG A 79 6.21 -3.52 6.15
N VAL A 80 5.29 -3.34 5.20
CA VAL A 80 4.62 -4.46 4.52
C VAL A 80 5.62 -5.26 3.68
N ILE A 81 6.50 -4.60 2.91
CA ILE A 81 7.51 -5.29 2.07
C ILE A 81 8.49 -6.13 2.92
N ALA A 82 8.87 -5.64 4.10
CA ALA A 82 9.70 -6.40 5.02
C ALA A 82 9.03 -7.71 5.48
N ARG A 83 7.70 -7.72 5.61
CA ARG A 83 6.93 -8.85 6.14
C ARG A 83 6.38 -9.81 5.08
N ALA A 84 6.01 -9.33 3.90
CA ALA A 84 5.22 -10.06 2.91
C ALA A 84 6.04 -10.54 1.70
N PRO A 85 5.69 -11.71 1.10
CA PRO A 85 6.32 -12.22 -0.11
C PRO A 85 5.73 -11.59 -1.39
N VAL A 86 5.74 -10.26 -1.47
CA VAL A 86 5.11 -9.49 -2.56
C VAL A 86 5.76 -9.81 -3.90
N LYS A 87 4.92 -10.00 -4.94
CA LYS A 87 5.34 -10.34 -6.31
C LYS A 87 5.18 -9.20 -7.30
N ALA A 88 4.31 -8.23 -7.00
CA ALA A 88 4.04 -7.09 -7.87
C ALA A 88 3.73 -5.85 -7.04
N VAL A 89 4.19 -4.69 -7.51
CA VAL A 89 3.92 -3.40 -6.91
C VAL A 89 3.57 -2.42 -8.03
N ILE A 90 2.47 -1.69 -7.89
CA ILE A 90 1.99 -0.73 -8.90
C ILE A 90 1.79 0.64 -8.26
N LEU A 91 2.32 1.67 -8.91
CA LEU A 91 1.98 3.07 -8.65
C LEU A 91 0.64 3.37 -9.34
N GLU A 92 -0.34 3.84 -8.59
CA GLU A 92 -1.59 4.33 -9.14
C GLU A 92 -1.54 5.87 -9.24
N ARG A 93 -1.62 6.36 -10.48
CA ARG A 93 -1.61 7.78 -10.83
C ARG A 93 -2.47 7.99 -12.07
N ASP A 94 -3.71 8.40 -11.89
CA ASP A 94 -4.68 8.57 -12.98
C ASP A 94 -5.15 10.02 -13.17
N GLU A 95 -4.95 10.88 -12.16
CA GLU A 95 -5.23 12.32 -12.21
C GLU A 95 -3.97 13.16 -11.93
N LYS A 96 -3.94 14.41 -12.40
CA LYS A 96 -2.81 15.37 -12.23
C LYS A 96 -1.43 14.74 -12.45
N ILE A 97 -1.30 14.03 -13.56
CA ILE A 97 -0.10 13.27 -13.90
C ILE A 97 1.11 14.24 -13.97
N PRO A 98 2.13 14.07 -13.11
CA PRO A 98 3.33 14.90 -13.11
C PRO A 98 4.22 14.59 -14.33
N PRO A 99 5.31 15.34 -14.53
CA PRO A 99 6.35 14.94 -15.47
C PRO A 99 6.74 13.47 -15.29
N PHE A 100 6.99 12.77 -16.41
CA PHE A 100 7.23 11.33 -16.40
C PHE A 100 8.40 10.92 -15.50
N ASP A 101 9.44 11.74 -15.43
CA ASP A 101 10.62 11.47 -14.60
C ASP A 101 10.28 11.39 -13.11
N GLU A 102 9.30 12.16 -12.63
CA GLU A 102 8.84 12.10 -11.22
C GLU A 102 8.13 10.76 -10.93
N LEU A 103 7.37 10.23 -11.90
CA LEU A 103 6.76 8.90 -11.78
C LEU A 103 7.83 7.80 -11.75
N ILE A 104 8.86 7.95 -12.58
CA ILE A 104 10.00 7.03 -12.62
C ILE A 104 10.74 7.06 -11.28
N ASP A 105 10.90 8.22 -10.66
CA ASP A 105 11.53 8.35 -9.35
C ASP A 105 10.73 7.65 -8.23
N GLU A 106 9.39 7.78 -8.23
CA GLU A 106 8.52 7.06 -7.29
C GLU A 106 8.60 5.54 -7.50
N VAL A 107 8.52 5.07 -8.75
CA VAL A 107 8.67 3.65 -9.09
C VAL A 107 10.07 3.13 -8.71
N ALA A 108 11.11 3.94 -8.91
CA ALA A 108 12.46 3.61 -8.50
C ALA A 108 12.59 3.50 -6.97
N ARG A 109 11.89 4.37 -6.20
CA ARG A 109 11.83 4.25 -4.74
C ARG A 109 11.20 2.93 -4.30
N ALA A 110 10.05 2.57 -4.87
CA ALA A 110 9.38 1.30 -4.57
C ALA A 110 10.28 0.09 -4.91
N ARG A 111 10.94 0.14 -6.07
CA ARG A 111 11.89 -0.90 -6.50
C ARG A 111 13.06 -1.05 -5.53
N ARG A 112 13.64 0.05 -5.05
CA ARG A 112 14.75 -0.01 -4.07
C ARG A 112 14.36 -0.80 -2.82
N THR A 113 13.19 -0.52 -2.23
CA THR A 113 12.69 -1.28 -1.07
C THR A 113 12.55 -2.77 -1.38
N LEU A 114 12.03 -3.12 -2.56
CA LEU A 114 11.90 -4.53 -2.96
C LEU A 114 13.25 -5.22 -3.08
N VAL A 115 14.25 -4.57 -3.68
CA VAL A 115 15.62 -5.10 -3.82
C VAL A 115 16.26 -5.29 -2.44
N GLU A 116 16.18 -4.28 -1.57
CA GLU A 116 16.73 -4.32 -0.20
C GLU A 116 16.15 -5.46 0.64
N ASN A 117 14.90 -5.85 0.37
CA ASN A 117 14.21 -6.96 1.06
C ASN A 117 14.23 -8.29 0.29
N GLY A 118 15.01 -8.39 -0.80
CA GLY A 118 15.11 -9.62 -1.61
C GLY A 118 13.80 -10.05 -2.27
N ARG A 119 12.90 -9.09 -2.52
CA ARG A 119 11.59 -9.27 -3.19
C ARG A 119 11.64 -8.98 -4.69
N TRP A 120 12.77 -8.48 -5.19
CA TRP A 120 13.02 -8.20 -6.60
C TRP A 120 14.35 -8.84 -7.02
N ARG A 121 14.41 -9.38 -8.24
CA ARG A 121 15.59 -10.02 -8.83
C ARG A 121 16.04 -9.27 -10.08
#